data_AF-A0A955WUA3-F1
#
_entry.id   AF-A0A955WUA3-F1
#
_cell.length_a   1.000
_cell.length_b   1.000
_cell.length_c   1.000
_cell.angle_alpha   90.00
_cell.angle_beta   90.00
_cell.angle_gamma   90.00
#
_symmetry.space_group_name_H-M   'P 1'
#
loop_
_entity.id
_entity.type
_entity.pdbx_description
1 polymer ?
#
loop_
_entity_poly.entity_id
_entity_poly.type
_entity_poly.pdbx_seq_one_letter_code
_entity_poly.pdbx_strand_id
1 'polypeptide(L)' 'SVGWDGQLYDCDFNQMLELPLAGERPHVADFDPAAWRARPIVTDRHCFGCTAGHGSSCGGATA' A
#
# COMPACT_ATOMS: atom_id res chain seq x y z
N SER A 1 3.89 1.28 3.16
CA SER A 1 4.16 2.38 4.10
C SER A 1 3.91 1.94 5.53
N VAL A 2 4.48 2.66 6.50
CA VAL A 2 4.36 2.33 7.93
C VAL A 2 3.81 3.55 8.65
N GLY A 3 2.69 3.37 9.35
CA GLY A 3 2.08 4.37 10.22
C GLY A 3 3.00 4.73 11.40
N TRP A 4 2.75 5.89 12.01
CA TRP A 4 3.45 6.29 13.24
C TRP A 4 3.18 5.33 14.41
N ASP A 5 2.07 4.60 14.33
CA ASP A 5 1.62 3.57 15.26
C ASP A 5 2.04 2.15 14.83
N GLY A 6 2.88 2.05 13.79
CA GLY A 6 3.41 0.78 13.28
C GLY A 6 2.44 -0.02 12.39
N GLN A 7 1.25 0.49 12.09
CA GLN A 7 0.34 -0.17 11.14
C GLN A 7 0.92 -0.16 9.72
N LEU A 8 0.78 -1.28 9.01
CA LEU A 8 1.28 -1.42 7.65
C LEU A 8 0.21 -1.11 6.60
N TYR A 9 0.65 -0.44 5.53
CA TYR A 9 -0.17 -0.07 4.37
C TYR A 9 0.55 -0.46 3.07
N ASP A 10 -0.20 -0.72 2.00
CA ASP A 10 0.39 -1.02 0.68
C ASP A 10 1.22 0.12 0.11
N CYS A 11 0.77 1.36 0.28
CA CYS A 11 1.43 2.56 -0.22
C CYS A 11 1.05 3.78 0.63
N ASP A 12 1.70 4.92 0.37
CA ASP A 12 1.50 6.16 1.13
C ASP A 12 0.07 6.71 0.96
N PHE A 13 -0.54 6.50 -0.20
CA PHE A 13 -1.94 6.87 -0.42
C PHE A 13 -2.90 6.02 0.38
N ASN A 14 -2.69 4.70 0.44
CA ASN A 14 -3.50 3.83 1.29
C ASN A 14 -3.36 4.26 2.76
N GLN A 15 -2.18 4.69 3.20
CA GLN A 15 -2.00 5.27 4.53
C GLN A 15 -2.76 6.60 4.70
N MET A 16 -2.64 7.52 3.74
CA MET A 16 -3.34 8.82 3.77
C MET A 16 -4.87 8.66 3.79
N LEU A 17 -5.39 7.62 3.13
CA LEU A 17 -6.81 7.29 3.08
C LEU A 17 -7.26 6.37 4.22
N GLU A 18 -6.36 6.00 5.14
CA GLU A 18 -6.60 5.00 6.18
C GLU A 18 -7.15 3.65 5.65
N LEU A 19 -6.79 3.30 4.41
CA LEU A 19 -7.24 2.10 3.71
C LEU A 19 -6.43 0.87 4.18
N PRO A 20 -7.02 -0.03 4.98
CA PRO A 20 -6.30 -1.15 5.58
C PRO A 20 -5.99 -2.28 4.59
N LEU A 21 -5.01 -3.11 4.93
CA LEU A 21 -4.62 -4.28 4.16
C LEU A 21 -5.67 -5.38 4.24
N ALA A 22 -6.48 -5.57 3.21
CA ALA A 22 -7.56 -6.57 3.14
C ALA A 22 -8.52 -6.55 4.36
N GLY A 23 -8.73 -5.37 4.96
CA GLY A 23 -9.54 -5.22 6.17
C GLY A 23 -8.80 -5.52 7.48
N GLU A 24 -7.53 -5.91 7.41
CA GLU A 24 -6.64 -6.15 8.54
C GLU A 24 -5.72 -4.96 8.82
N ARG A 25 -5.22 -4.89 10.05
CA ARG A 25 -4.29 -3.84 10.52
C ARG A 25 -3.02 -4.48 11.07
N PRO A 26 -2.21 -5.15 10.21
CA PRO A 26 -0.99 -5.80 10.68
C PRO A 26 0.04 -4.76 11.14
N HIS A 27 0.78 -5.11 12.19
CA HIS A 27 1.80 -4.25 12.78
C HIS A 27 3.20 -4.65 12.28
N VAL A 28 4.09 -3.67 12.09
CA VAL A 28 5.45 -3.89 11.57
C VAL A 28 6.29 -4.85 12.41
N ALA A 29 6.01 -4.95 13.71
CA ALA A 29 6.67 -5.89 14.61
C ALA A 29 6.41 -7.36 14.26
N ASP A 30 5.29 -7.65 13.61
CA ASP A 30 4.84 -9.01 13.26
C ASP A 30 5.10 -9.33 11.77
N PHE A 31 5.98 -8.58 11.11
CA PHE A 31 6.22 -8.71 9.68
C PHE A 31 6.93 -10.03 9.33
N ASP A 32 6.27 -10.85 8.51
CA ASP A 32 6.85 -12.06 7.92
C ASP A 32 7.12 -11.89 6.42
N PRO A 33 8.38 -11.77 5.98
CA PRO A 33 8.71 -11.63 4.56
C PRO A 33 8.16 -12.74 3.67
N ALA A 34 7.98 -13.97 4.18
CA ALA A 34 7.47 -15.09 3.39
C ALA A 34 5.96 -14.94 3.12
N ALA A 35 5.15 -14.73 4.16
CA ALA A 35 3.72 -14.47 4.02
C ALA A 35 3.41 -13.24 3.15
N TRP A 36 4.25 -12.20 3.22
CA TRP A 36 4.02 -10.93 2.53
C TRP A 36 4.34 -10.93 1.03
N ARG A 37 5.11 -11.91 0.53
CA ARG A 37 5.42 -11.99 -0.91
C ARG A 37 4.25 -12.43 -1.78
N ALA A 38 3.32 -13.21 -1.23
CA ALA A 38 2.23 -13.83 -1.98
C ALA A 38 0.87 -13.19 -1.71
N ARG A 39 0.81 -12.10 -0.92
CA ARG A 39 -0.45 -11.47 -0.55
C ARG A 39 -1.00 -10.59 -1.69
N PRO A 40 -2.33 -10.41 -1.78
CA PRO A 40 -2.91 -9.42 -2.65
C PRO A 40 -2.56 -7.99 -2.19
N ILE A 41 -2.44 -7.08 -3.15
CA ILE A 41 -2.34 -5.63 -2.94
C ILE A 41 -3.75 -5.04 -2.95
N VAL A 42 -4.08 -4.23 -1.95
CA VAL A 42 -5.35 -3.49 -1.91
C VAL A 42 -5.27 -2.31 -2.85
N THR A 43 -6.12 -2.33 -3.87
CA THR A 43 -6.26 -1.26 -4.85
C THR A 43 -7.60 -0.53 -4.69
N ASP A 44 -7.61 0.75 -5.06
CA ASP A 44 -8.81 1.60 -5.08
C ASP A 44 -8.68 2.64 -6.22
N ARG A 45 -9.65 3.54 -6.37
CA ARG A 45 -9.76 4.51 -7.47
C ARG A 45 -8.49 5.33 -7.69
N HIS A 46 -7.79 5.72 -6.62
CA HIS A 46 -6.56 6.49 -6.71
C HIS A 46 -5.42 5.69 -7.38
N CYS A 47 -5.43 4.35 -7.31
CA CYS A 47 -4.44 3.50 -7.96
C CYS A 47 -4.51 3.65 -9.48
N PHE A 48 -5.72 3.78 -10.06
CA PHE A 48 -5.87 4.00 -11.50
C PHE A 48 -5.31 5.36 -11.95
N GLY A 49 -5.41 6.39 -11.10
CA GLY A 49 -4.75 7.67 -11.31
C GLY A 49 -3.22 7.56 -11.20
N CYS A 50 -2.73 6.76 -10.26
CA CYS A 50 -1.30 6.51 -10.08
C CYS A 50 -0.68 5.74 -11.25
N THR A 51 -1.37 4.73 -11.78
CA THR A 51 -0.92 3.94 -12.94
C THR A 51 -0.97 4.72 -14.24
N ALA A 52 -1.84 5.73 -14.37
CA ALA A 52 -1.97 6.56 -15.56
C ALA A 52 -0.82 7.57 -15.77
N GLY A 53 0.38 7.30 -15.23
CA GLY A 53 1.56 8.16 -15.34
C GLY A 53 1.48 9.48 -14.56
N HIS A 54 0.42 9.67 -13.76
CA HIS A 54 0.17 10.88 -12.95
C HIS A 54 0.12 10.54 -11.44
N GLY A 55 0.90 9.56 -10.99
CA GLY A 55 1.08 9.25 -9.57
C GLY A 55 1.90 10.32 -8.83
N SER A 56 1.59 10.54 -7.54
CA SER A 56 2.08 11.70 -6.77
C SER A 56 3.54 11.68 -6.31
N SER A 57 4.35 10.65 -6.57
CA SER A 57 5.76 10.71 -6.13
C SER A 57 6.82 10.02 -6.99
N CYS A 58 6.52 9.06 -7.87
CA CYS A 58 7.54 8.53 -8.79
C CYS A 58 6.95 7.72 -9.94
N GLY A 59 7.33 8.11 -11.16
CA GLY A 59 7.29 7.39 -12.44
C GLY A 59 6.39 6.16 -12.53
N GLY A 60 5.08 6.37 -12.72
CA GLY A 60 4.21 5.35 -13.28
C GLY A 60 4.69 5.00 -14.70
N ALA A 61 5.64 4.08 -14.80
CA ALA A 61 6.15 3.57 -16.06
C ALA A 61 5.32 2.33 -16.43
N THR A 62 4.32 2.52 -17.28
CA THR A 62 3.81 1.44 -18.10
C THR A 62 4.88 1.10 -19.13
N ALA A 63 5.42 -0.12 -19.09
CA ALA A 63 6.20 -0.68 -20.18
C ALA A 63 5.38 -0.68 -21.49
#